data_AF-A0A235BR19-F1
#
_entry.id   AF-A0A235BR19-F1
#
_cell.length_a   1.000
_cell.length_b   1.000
_cell.length_c   1.000
_cell.angle_alpha   90.00
_cell.angle_beta   90.00
_cell.angle_gamma   90.00
#
_symmetry.space_group_name_H-M   'P 1'
#
loop_
_entity.id
_entity.type
_entity.pdbx_description
1 polymer ?
#
loop_
_entity_poly.entity_id
_entity_poly.type
_entity_poly.pdbx_seq_one_letter_code
_entity_poly.pdbx_strand_id
1 'polypeptide(L)'
;MQWFDWMTLTIVLGITIIQTIRGTKAGGMGLSMFDAAGLIVAAVAATHLSDGFAQALHMQKYVAMIIIFALLGIGAFILGRWLFGITGWSFQSMDGFFSFVFGVVAGWTIAHMVLRIIIESQGATGPVGSAIDNAIIAREIYQFRGWNSIMRLLFRAKLGPSINPDVG
;
A
#
# COMPACT_ATOMS: atom_id res chain seq x y z
N MET A 1 -20.65 2.32 -8.73
CA MET A 1 -20.22 1.14 -7.95
C MET A 1 -19.07 0.41 -8.65
N GLN A 2 -19.26 -0.16 -9.84
CA GLN A 2 -18.19 -0.85 -10.59
C GLN A 2 -16.94 -0.01 -10.89
N TRP A 3 -17.10 1.32 -11.03
CA TRP A 3 -15.97 2.22 -11.33
C TRP A 3 -14.84 2.15 -10.29
N PHE A 4 -15.16 2.11 -8.99
CA PHE A 4 -14.13 2.00 -7.94
C PHE A 4 -13.40 0.66 -7.98
N ASP A 5 -14.12 -0.44 -8.20
CA ASP A 5 -13.52 -1.76 -8.36
C ASP A 5 -12.57 -1.80 -9.56
N TRP A 6 -12.98 -1.26 -10.71
CA TRP A 6 -12.14 -1.19 -11.91
C TRP A 6 -10.93 -0.28 -11.74
N MET A 7 -11.08 0.89 -11.11
CA MET A 7 -9.97 1.79 -10.81
C MET A 7 -8.95 1.08 -9.92
N THR A 8 -9.41 0.51 -8.82
CA THR A 8 -8.57 -0.21 -7.85
C THR A 8 -7.86 -1.40 -8.51
N LEU A 9 -8.58 -2.23 -9.27
CA LEU A 9 -7.99 -3.34 -10.03
C LEU A 9 -6.94 -2.84 -11.02
N THR A 10 -7.22 -1.77 -11.76
CA THR A 10 -6.31 -1.22 -12.76
C THR A 10 -5.02 -0.72 -12.12
N ILE A 11 -5.11 -0.05 -10.97
CA ILE A 11 -3.93 0.38 -10.21
C ILE A 11 -3.12 -0.83 -9.75
N VAL A 12 -3.76 -1.81 -9.11
CA VAL A 12 -3.07 -3.00 -8.58
C VAL A 12 -2.40 -3.77 -9.72
N LEU A 13 -3.13 -4.09 -10.79
CA LEU A 13 -2.61 -4.83 -11.93
C LEU A 13 -1.50 -4.07 -12.65
N GLY A 14 -1.69 -2.76 -12.90
CA GLY A 14 -0.71 -1.94 -13.59
C GLY A 14 0.62 -1.88 -12.83
N ILE A 15 0.58 -1.61 -11.53
CA ILE A 15 1.79 -1.58 -10.69
C ILE A 15 2.42 -2.98 -10.59
N THR A 16 1.61 -4.03 -10.46
CA THR A 16 2.10 -5.41 -10.40
C THR A 16 2.86 -5.80 -11.66
N ILE A 17 2.31 -5.49 -12.84
CA ILE A 17 2.95 -5.77 -14.12
C ILE A 17 4.26 -4.99 -14.24
N ILE A 18 4.27 -3.71 -13.89
CA ILE A 18 5.49 -2.88 -13.92
C ILE A 18 6.58 -3.46 -13.02
N GLN A 19 6.25 -3.83 -11.78
CA GLN A 19 7.22 -4.40 -10.84
C GLN A 19 7.70 -5.78 -11.28
N THR A 20 6.83 -6.62 -11.85
CA THR A 20 7.20 -7.92 -12.41
C THR A 20 8.22 -7.76 -13.55
N ILE A 21 7.93 -6.86 -14.51
CA ILE A 21 8.84 -6.58 -15.63
C ILE A 21 10.18 -6.04 -15.11
N ARG A 22 10.15 -5.12 -14.14
CA ARG A 22 11.36 -4.58 -13.51
C ARG A 22 12.18 -5.67 -12.83
N GLY A 23 11.54 -6.55 -12.06
CA GLY A 23 12.21 -7.67 -11.39
C GLY A 23 12.91 -8.62 -12.36
N THR A 24 12.22 -9.01 -13.43
CA THR A 24 12.77 -9.92 -14.45
C THR A 24 13.89 -9.28 -15.26
N LYS A 25 13.82 -7.97 -15.56
CA LYS A 25 14.84 -7.28 -16.38
C LYS A 25 16.03 -6.75 -15.58
N ALA A 26 15.80 -6.26 -14.36
CA ALA A 26 16.84 -5.71 -13.50
C ALA A 26 17.55 -6.76 -12.64
N GLY A 27 17.14 -8.03 -12.74
CA GLY A 27 17.84 -9.17 -12.14
C GLY A 27 17.76 -9.24 -10.61
N GLY A 28 16.67 -8.76 -10.01
CA GLY A 28 16.50 -8.88 -8.57
C GLY A 28 15.16 -8.43 -8.04
N MET A 29 14.52 -9.29 -7.26
CA MET A 29 13.29 -8.94 -6.55
C MET A 29 13.50 -7.90 -5.43
N GLY A 30 14.73 -7.75 -4.93
CA GLY A 30 15.02 -6.86 -3.80
C GLY A 30 14.55 -5.43 -4.03
N LEU A 31 14.66 -4.91 -5.25
CA LEU A 31 14.18 -3.57 -5.60
C LEU A 31 12.65 -3.45 -5.43
N SER A 32 11.89 -4.44 -5.92
CA SER A 32 10.43 -4.44 -5.79
C SER A 32 9.98 -4.56 -4.33
N MET A 33 10.72 -5.32 -3.51
CA MET A 33 10.48 -5.47 -2.09
C MET A 33 10.73 -4.16 -1.33
N PHE A 34 11.86 -3.50 -1.56
CA PHE A 34 12.16 -2.21 -0.92
C PHE A 34 11.19 -1.12 -1.36
N ASP A 35 10.83 -1.07 -2.65
CA ASP A 35 9.79 -0.17 -3.16
C ASP A 35 8.45 -0.40 -2.44
N ALA A 36 8.03 -1.67 -2.27
CA ALA A 36 6.79 -2.01 -1.59
C ALA A 36 6.81 -1.66 -0.09
N ALA A 37 7.90 -2.01 0.62
CA ALA A 37 8.06 -1.67 2.03
C ALA A 37 8.08 -0.16 2.25
N GLY A 38 8.82 0.58 1.43
CA GLY A 38 8.88 2.03 1.50
C GLY A 38 7.54 2.70 1.20
N LEU A 39 6.77 2.19 0.23
CA LEU A 39 5.41 2.67 -0.04
C LEU A 39 4.46 2.43 1.14
N ILE A 40 4.56 1.29 1.84
CA ILE A 40 3.77 1.03 3.06
C ILE A 40 4.12 2.06 4.14
N VAL A 41 5.41 2.28 4.39
CA VAL A 41 5.86 3.27 5.38
C VAL A 41 5.38 4.68 4.99
N ALA A 42 5.48 5.05 3.71
CA ALA A 42 5.00 6.33 3.20
C ALA A 42 3.49 6.49 3.38
N ALA A 43 2.70 5.44 3.11
CA ALA A 43 1.25 5.44 3.29
C ALA A 43 0.88 5.64 4.77
N VAL A 44 1.49 4.87 5.67
CA VAL A 44 1.28 4.99 7.13
C VAL A 44 1.66 6.39 7.60
N ALA A 45 2.85 6.88 7.24
CA ALA A 45 3.31 8.22 7.61
C ALA A 45 2.38 9.32 7.07
N ALA A 46 1.94 9.24 5.81
CA ALA A 46 1.00 10.19 5.24
C ALA A 46 -0.33 10.20 5.98
N THR A 47 -0.85 9.04 6.39
CA THR A 47 -2.10 8.98 7.16
C THR A 47 -1.97 9.59 8.55
N HIS A 48 -0.87 9.36 9.27
CA HIS A 48 -0.68 9.86 10.62
C HIS A 48 -0.22 11.33 10.70
N LEU A 49 0.58 11.78 9.73
CA LEU A 49 1.15 13.14 9.75
C LEU A 49 0.29 14.18 9.05
N SER A 50 -0.67 13.75 8.22
CA SER A 50 -1.51 14.67 7.43
C SER A 50 -2.28 15.68 8.28
N ASP A 51 -2.77 15.31 9.46
CA ASP A 51 -3.52 16.22 10.34
C ASP A 51 -2.65 17.37 10.85
N GLY A 52 -1.48 17.06 11.41
CA GLY A 52 -0.56 18.07 11.93
C GLY A 52 0.00 18.97 10.83
N PHE A 53 0.33 18.39 9.68
CA PHE A 53 0.82 19.15 8.52
C PHE A 53 -0.26 20.07 7.94
N ALA A 54 -1.50 19.59 7.85
CA ALA A 54 -2.64 20.36 7.38
C ALA A 54 -2.92 21.58 8.27
N GLN A 55 -2.88 21.39 9.60
CA GLN A 55 -3.07 22.47 10.56
C GLN A 55 -1.94 23.50 10.50
N ALA A 56 -0.69 23.07 10.44
CA ALA A 56 0.48 23.96 10.43
C ALA A 56 0.53 24.87 9.20
N LEU A 57 0.02 24.41 8.06
CA LEU A 57 0.07 25.12 6.78
C LEU A 57 -1.30 25.62 6.30
N HIS A 58 -2.32 25.52 7.15
CA HIS A 58 -3.71 25.90 6.82
C HIS A 58 -4.23 25.29 5.51
N MET A 59 -3.87 24.04 5.23
CA MET A 59 -4.29 23.33 4.03
C MET A 59 -5.33 22.24 4.33
N GLN A 60 -6.04 21.79 3.31
CA GLN A 60 -6.98 20.68 3.46
C GLN A 60 -6.22 19.35 3.69
N LYS A 61 -6.72 18.52 4.59
CA LYS A 61 -6.07 17.27 5.01
C LYS A 61 -5.74 16.34 3.84
N TYR A 62 -6.66 16.19 2.89
CA TYR A 62 -6.44 15.33 1.73
C TYR A 62 -5.29 15.85 0.84
N VAL A 63 -5.10 17.17 0.75
CA VAL A 63 -3.96 17.79 0.03
C VAL A 63 -2.65 17.52 0.78
N ALA A 64 -2.64 17.70 2.10
CA ALA A 64 -1.50 17.34 2.95
C ALA A 64 -1.10 15.87 2.76
N MET A 65 -2.09 14.97 2.76
CA MET A 65 -1.88 13.53 2.57
C MET A 65 -1.26 13.20 1.22
N ILE A 66 -1.73 13.84 0.13
CA ILE A 66 -1.14 13.70 -1.21
C ILE A 66 0.34 14.12 -1.19
N ILE A 67 0.63 15.30 -0.63
CA ILE A 67 1.99 15.86 -0.61
C ILE A 67 2.93 14.95 0.17
N ILE A 68 2.56 14.57 1.40
CA ILE A 68 3.39 13.72 2.26
C ILE A 68 3.60 12.35 1.61
N PHE A 69 2.54 11.74 1.07
CA PHE A 69 2.65 10.44 0.42
C PHE A 69 3.54 10.49 -0.83
N ALA A 70 3.41 11.53 -1.66
CA ALA A 70 4.24 11.71 -2.84
C ALA A 70 5.72 11.92 -2.48
N LEU A 71 6.01 12.81 -1.52
CA LEU A 71 7.39 13.09 -1.10
C LEU A 71 8.04 11.85 -0.47
N LEU A 72 7.36 11.20 0.46
CA LEU A 72 7.88 9.99 1.10
C LEU A 72 7.94 8.80 0.14
N GLY A 73 6.99 8.67 -0.79
CA GLY A 73 7.00 7.65 -1.83
C GLY A 73 8.18 7.80 -2.80
N ILE A 74 8.46 9.02 -3.25
CA ILE A 74 9.65 9.32 -4.07
C ILE A 74 10.92 9.02 -3.27
N GLY A 75 10.99 9.47 -2.01
CA GLY A 75 12.10 9.17 -1.12
C GLY A 75 12.31 7.66 -0.92
N ALA A 76 11.23 6.91 -0.75
CA ALA A 76 11.24 5.45 -0.65
C ALA A 76 11.82 4.79 -1.90
N PHE A 77 11.46 5.23 -3.11
CA PHE A 77 12.04 4.68 -4.35
C PHE A 77 13.54 4.98 -4.50
N ILE A 78 13.99 6.17 -4.06
CA ILE A 78 15.41 6.52 -4.05
C ILE A 78 16.17 5.62 -3.06
N LEU A 79 15.67 5.47 -1.84
CA LEU A 79 16.24 4.60 -0.82
C LEU A 79 16.21 3.13 -1.25
N GLY A 80 15.12 2.67 -1.86
CA GLY A 80 14.99 1.29 -2.35
C GLY A 80 16.02 0.96 -3.42
N ARG A 81 16.29 1.89 -4.35
CA ARG A 81 17.39 1.74 -5.33
C ARG A 81 18.74 1.69 -4.65
N TRP A 82 18.99 2.54 -3.66
CA TRP A 82 20.26 2.56 -2.95
C TRP A 82 20.50 1.27 -2.15
N LEU A 83 19.49 0.82 -1.39
CA LEU A 83 19.52 -0.45 -0.65
C LEU A 83 19.69 -1.65 -1.58
N PHE A 84 19.00 -1.67 -2.72
CA PHE A 84 19.18 -2.71 -3.72
C PHE A 84 20.59 -2.70 -4.32
N GLY A 85 21.15 -1.51 -4.61
CA GLY A 85 22.50 -1.37 -5.13
C GLY A 85 23.58 -1.91 -4.19
N ILE A 86 23.35 -1.84 -2.87
CA ILE A 86 24.26 -2.39 -1.86
C ILE A 86 24.05 -3.90 -1.64
N THR A 87 22.80 -4.35 -1.64
CA THR A 87 22.47 -5.74 -1.27
C THR A 87 22.52 -6.71 -2.45
N GLY A 88 22.18 -6.25 -3.66
CA GLY A 88 22.05 -7.10 -4.84
C GLY A 88 21.06 -8.25 -4.68
N TRP A 89 20.09 -8.13 -3.76
CA TRP A 89 19.28 -9.26 -3.33
C TRP A 89 18.37 -9.80 -4.45
N SER A 90 18.61 -11.04 -4.83
CA SER A 90 17.93 -11.78 -5.89
C SER A 90 17.69 -13.25 -5.49
N PHE A 91 16.59 -13.84 -5.94
CA PHE A 91 16.32 -15.28 -5.95
C PHE A 91 16.41 -15.88 -7.37
N GLN A 92 17.07 -15.18 -8.30
CA GLN A 92 17.33 -15.62 -9.67
C GLN A 92 16.06 -16.04 -10.41
N SER A 93 15.80 -17.34 -10.53
CA SER A 93 14.65 -17.89 -11.24
C SER A 93 13.30 -17.52 -10.62
N MET A 94 13.26 -17.16 -9.33
CA MET A 94 12.05 -16.73 -8.65
C MET A 94 11.87 -15.21 -8.59
N ASP A 95 12.79 -14.42 -9.14
CA ASP A 95 12.72 -12.96 -9.06
C ASP A 95 11.45 -12.39 -9.68
N GLY A 96 11.00 -12.94 -10.81
CA GLY A 96 9.75 -12.53 -11.45
C GLY A 96 8.53 -12.79 -10.56
N PHE A 97 8.47 -13.96 -9.92
CA PHE A 97 7.37 -14.33 -9.02
C PHE A 97 7.33 -13.43 -7.78
N PHE A 98 8.45 -13.24 -7.09
CA PHE A 98 8.45 -12.38 -5.92
C PHE A 98 8.25 -10.90 -6.27
N SER A 99 8.75 -10.45 -7.42
CA SER A 99 8.48 -9.09 -7.89
C SER A 99 7.02 -8.87 -8.25
N PHE A 100 6.33 -9.92 -8.72
CA PHE A 100 4.88 -9.91 -8.85
C PHE A 100 4.20 -9.75 -7.48
N VAL A 101 4.58 -10.56 -6.48
CA VAL A 101 4.00 -10.49 -5.13
C VAL A 101 4.19 -9.11 -4.50
N PHE A 102 5.41 -8.57 -4.51
CA PHE A 102 5.67 -7.22 -4.00
C PHE A 102 5.02 -6.13 -4.85
N GLY A 103 4.86 -6.38 -6.16
CA GLY A 103 4.07 -5.53 -7.05
C GLY A 103 2.60 -5.44 -6.63
N VAL A 104 1.99 -6.56 -6.25
CA VAL A 104 0.62 -6.58 -5.71
C VAL A 104 0.55 -5.76 -4.42
N VAL A 105 1.51 -5.92 -3.50
CA VAL A 105 1.57 -5.16 -2.25
C VAL A 105 1.71 -3.66 -2.50
N ALA A 106 2.62 -3.26 -3.40
CA ALA A 106 2.82 -1.87 -3.78
C ALA A 106 1.55 -1.29 -4.44
N GLY A 107 0.95 -2.01 -5.38
CA GLY A 107 -0.27 -1.62 -6.07
C GLY A 107 -1.45 -1.49 -5.11
N TRP A 108 -1.60 -2.42 -4.16
CA TRP A 108 -2.60 -2.36 -3.10
C TRP A 108 -2.41 -1.10 -2.26
N THR A 109 -1.18 -0.84 -1.81
CA THR A 109 -0.86 0.35 -0.99
C THR A 109 -1.22 1.65 -1.70
N ILE A 110 -0.87 1.78 -2.98
CA ILE A 110 -1.22 2.96 -3.79
C ILE A 110 -2.74 3.07 -3.95
N ALA A 111 -3.42 1.98 -4.28
CA ALA A 111 -4.88 1.98 -4.45
C ALA A 111 -5.60 2.33 -3.14
N HIS A 112 -5.11 1.84 -1.99
CA HIS A 112 -5.60 2.19 -0.67
C HIS A 112 -5.48 3.69 -0.41
N MET A 113 -4.32 4.28 -0.71
CA MET A 113 -4.10 5.72 -0.53
C MET A 113 -4.99 6.55 -1.45
N VAL A 114 -5.14 6.16 -2.72
CA VAL A 114 -6.05 6.84 -3.67
C VAL A 114 -7.49 6.81 -3.14
N LEU A 115 -8.00 5.65 -2.72
CA LEU A 115 -9.35 5.55 -2.15
C LEU A 115 -9.50 6.41 -0.89
N ARG A 116 -8.51 6.39 0.00
CA ARG A 116 -8.51 7.20 1.23
C ARG A 116 -8.56 8.70 0.93
N ILE A 117 -7.77 9.18 -0.02
CA ILE A 117 -7.75 10.58 -0.43
C ILE A 117 -9.11 10.99 -1.03
N ILE A 118 -9.70 10.13 -1.87
CA ILE A 118 -11.03 10.40 -2.46
C ILE A 118 -12.10 10.52 -1.37
N ILE A 119 -12.13 9.57 -0.42
CA ILE A 119 -13.08 9.60 0.70
C ILE A 119 -12.89 10.86 1.55
N GLU A 120 -11.64 11.20 1.89
CA GLU A 120 -11.33 12.38 2.70
C GLU A 120 -11.73 13.67 1.97
N SER A 121 -11.59 13.73 0.65
CA SER A 121 -11.97 14.90 -0.16
C SER A 121 -13.48 15.17 -0.20
N GLN A 122 -14.31 14.14 0.01
CA GLN A 122 -15.78 14.25 -0.08
C GLN A 122 -16.49 14.12 1.27
N GLY A 123 -15.74 13.85 2.34
CA GLY A 123 -16.25 13.54 3.67
C GLY A 123 -16.69 12.07 3.80
N ALA A 124 -16.46 11.48 4.98
CA ALA A 124 -16.71 10.07 5.24
C ALA A 124 -18.20 9.65 5.10
N THR A 125 -19.13 10.60 5.23
CA THR A 125 -20.58 10.40 5.03
C THR A 125 -21.05 10.75 3.61
N GLY A 126 -20.12 11.09 2.72
CA GLY A 126 -20.43 11.47 1.35
C GLY A 126 -20.92 10.31 0.47
N PRO A 127 -21.46 10.60 -0.72
CA PRO A 127 -21.94 9.61 -1.68
C PRO A 127 -20.90 8.54 -2.06
N VAL A 128 -19.60 8.88 -1.98
CA VAL A 128 -18.52 7.94 -2.30
C VAL A 128 -18.25 6.96 -1.17
N GLY A 129 -18.35 7.37 0.11
CA GLY A 129 -18.22 6.45 1.24
C GLY A 129 -19.26 5.33 1.18
N SER A 130 -20.52 5.69 0.91
CA SER A 130 -21.62 4.72 0.74
C SER A 130 -21.52 3.89 -0.56
N ALA A 131 -20.90 4.44 -1.61
CA ALA A 131 -20.64 3.69 -2.84
C ALA A 131 -19.55 2.60 -2.66
N ILE A 132 -18.58 2.83 -1.77
CA ILE A 132 -17.51 1.85 -1.48
C ILE A 132 -18.04 0.62 -0.77
N ASP A 133 -19.05 0.77 0.11
CA ASP A 133 -19.64 -0.39 0.79
C ASP A 133 -20.22 -1.43 -0.18
N ASN A 134 -20.61 -0.99 -1.39
CA ASN A 134 -21.14 -1.84 -2.45
C ASN A 134 -20.09 -2.24 -3.51
N ALA A 135 -18.85 -1.76 -3.41
CA ALA A 135 -17.75 -2.09 -4.32
C ALA A 135 -16.84 -3.14 -3.67
N ILE A 136 -16.92 -4.41 -4.10
CA ILE A 136 -16.36 -5.54 -3.34
C ILE A 136 -14.84 -5.42 -3.21
N ILE A 137 -14.15 -5.07 -4.29
CA ILE A 137 -12.69 -5.04 -4.38
C ILE A 137 -12.17 -3.77 -3.71
N ALA A 138 -12.75 -2.62 -4.03
CA ALA A 138 -12.38 -1.35 -3.39
C ALA A 138 -12.61 -1.39 -1.88
N ARG A 139 -13.71 -2.02 -1.42
CA ARG A 139 -13.98 -2.24 0.01
C ARG A 139 -12.94 -3.12 0.66
N GLU A 140 -12.55 -4.22 0.03
CA GLU A 140 -11.51 -5.09 0.60
C GLU A 140 -10.17 -4.36 0.72
N ILE A 141 -9.81 -3.59 -0.31
CA ILE A 141 -8.56 -2.84 -0.34
C ILE A 141 -8.55 -1.67 0.64
N TYR A 142 -9.71 -1.04 0.89
CA TYR A 142 -9.83 0.05 1.84
C TYR A 142 -10.00 -0.43 3.29
N GLN A 143 -10.86 -1.42 3.54
CA GLN A 143 -11.27 -1.82 4.89
C GLN A 143 -10.58 -3.10 5.40
N PHE A 144 -9.87 -3.85 4.55
CA PHE A 144 -9.19 -5.10 4.89
C PHE A 144 -10.10 -6.11 5.61
N ARG A 145 -11.40 -6.19 5.25
CA ARG A 145 -12.37 -7.02 5.98
C ARG A 145 -12.03 -8.52 5.90
N GLY A 146 -11.69 -9.01 4.72
CA GLY A 146 -11.27 -10.39 4.47
C GLY A 146 -9.97 -10.71 5.19
N TRP A 147 -8.95 -9.87 5.06
CA TRP A 147 -7.69 -10.04 5.78
C TRP A 147 -7.88 -10.10 7.30
N ASN A 148 -8.63 -9.15 7.87
CA ASN A 148 -8.92 -9.13 9.30
C ASN A 148 -9.70 -10.37 9.76
N SER A 149 -10.59 -10.89 8.90
CA SER A 149 -11.33 -12.12 9.18
C SER A 149 -10.41 -13.35 9.19
N ILE A 150 -9.49 -13.45 8.22
CA ILE A 150 -8.48 -14.51 8.15
C ILE A 150 -7.53 -14.45 9.36
N MET A 151 -7.02 -13.26 9.70
CA MET A 151 -6.14 -13.09 10.86
C MET A 151 -6.85 -13.48 12.16
N ARG A 152 -8.12 -13.08 12.34
CA ARG A 152 -8.92 -13.52 13.49
C ARG A 152 -9.09 -15.03 13.54
N LEU A 153 -9.29 -15.69 12.40
CA LEU A 153 -9.37 -17.15 12.32
C LEU A 153 -8.03 -17.80 12.70
N LEU A 154 -6.90 -17.28 12.19
CA LEU A 154 -5.56 -17.77 12.52
C LEU A 154 -5.24 -17.60 14.00
N PHE A 155 -5.57 -16.45 14.60
CA PHE A 155 -5.41 -16.22 16.04
C PHE A 155 -6.31 -17.13 16.87
N ARG A 156 -7.58 -17.34 16.46
CA ARG A 156 -8.47 -18.32 17.11
C ARG A 156 -7.94 -19.75 17.00
N ALA A 157 -7.30 -20.09 15.88
CA ALA A 157 -6.67 -21.39 15.66
C ALA A 157 -5.30 -21.52 16.35
N LYS A 158 -4.80 -20.50 17.07
CA LYS A 158 -3.44 -20.42 17.65
C LYS A 158 -2.31 -20.61 16.63
N LEU A 159 -2.59 -20.31 15.36
CA LEU A 159 -1.61 -20.33 14.27
C LEU A 159 -1.05 -18.92 13.98
N GLY A 160 -1.62 -17.89 14.59
CA GLY A 160 -1.08 -16.54 14.55
C GLY A 160 0.14 -16.37 15.48
N PRO A 161 1.04 -15.41 15.18
CA PRO A 161 2.18 -15.12 16.05
C PRO A 161 1.69 -14.71 17.44
N SER A 162 2.08 -15.45 18.47
CA SER A 162 1.75 -15.11 19.86
C SER A 162 2.59 -13.92 20.29
N ILE A 163 1.98 -12.74 20.41
CA ILE A 163 2.60 -11.61 21.08
C ILE A 163 2.50 -11.90 22.57
N ASN A 164 3.63 -12.24 23.20
CA ASN A 164 3.71 -12.33 24.65
C ASN A 164 4.03 -10.92 25.18
N PRO A 165 3.08 -10.23 25.82
CA PRO A 165 3.31 -8.89 26.37
C PRO A 165 4.32 -8.88 27.54
N ASP A 166 4.69 -10.05 28.08
CA ASP A 166 5.66 -10.18 29.16
C ASP A 166 7.12 -10.31 28.67
N VAL A 167 7.34 -10.25 27.35
CA VAL A 167 8.67 -10.23 26.71
C VAL A 167 8.81 -8.92 25.93
N GLY A 168 8.87 -7.82 26.67
CA GLY A 168 9.07 -6.45 26.18
C GLY A 168 9.74 -5.60 27.24
#